data_AF-A0A7C3VG54-F1
#
_entry.id   AF-A0A7C3VG54-F1
#
_cell.length_a   1.000
_cell.length_b   1.000
_cell.length_c   1.000
_cell.angle_alpha   90.00
_cell.angle_beta   90.00
_cell.angle_gamma   90.00
#
_symmetry.space_group_name_H-M   'P 1'
#
loop_
_entity.id
_entity.type
_entity.pdbx_description
1 polymer ?
#
loop_
_entity_poly.entity_id
_entity_poly.type
_entity_poly.pdbx_seq_one_letter_code
_entity_poly.pdbx_strand_id
1 'polypeptide(L)'
;MYTMKVNTQTERLGIAVSKVKAEQIRRLLGLIGVLDENFKVAKINDNVIFPIIRELNTEEVNEVLKVDSNANIVSFKFTPKPRKPRNLIEALSGKLEPWMLAILPRSFSIVGDIAIIEVPEQLYSYRRVIGEGVMAVNSSVKAVYMKTGRTEGIYRIRPIEHIAGEERTETVHVE
;
A
#
# COMPACT_ATOMS: atom_id res chain seq x y z
N MET A 1 2.23 17.56 -19.47
CA MET A 1 1.41 17.22 -18.29
C MET A 1 2.26 17.40 -17.04
N TYR A 2 2.03 18.45 -16.28
CA TYR A 2 2.79 18.77 -15.07
C TYR A 2 2.23 17.92 -13.92
N THR A 3 2.91 16.84 -13.52
CA THR A 3 2.54 16.10 -12.32
C THR A 3 2.97 16.94 -11.12
N MET A 4 2.05 17.73 -10.56
CA MET A 4 2.22 18.34 -9.25
C MET A 4 2.52 17.22 -8.25
N LYS A 5 3.79 17.08 -7.83
CA LYS A 5 4.14 16.29 -6.66
C LYS A 5 3.48 16.99 -5.48
N VAL A 6 2.31 16.50 -5.08
CA VAL A 6 1.68 16.91 -3.82
C VAL A 6 2.71 16.56 -2.75
N ASN A 7 3.34 17.59 -2.17
CA ASN A 7 4.37 17.43 -1.16
C ASN A 7 3.66 17.11 0.16
N THR A 8 3.11 15.90 0.25
CA THR A 8 2.37 15.41 1.42
C THR A 8 3.34 15.07 2.54
N GLN A 9 4.00 16.08 3.09
CA GLN A 9 4.76 15.91 4.32
C GLN A 9 3.81 15.93 5.52
N THR A 10 4.00 15.02 6.47
CA THR A 10 3.18 14.93 7.69
C THR A 10 4.08 15.12 8.89
N GLU A 11 3.66 15.98 9.83
CA GLU A 11 4.36 16.19 11.09
C GLU A 11 4.13 14.99 12.01
N ARG A 12 5.22 14.40 12.50
CA ARG A 12 5.20 13.26 13.44
C ARG A 12 6.39 13.34 14.38
N LEU A 13 6.28 12.63 15.50
CA LEU A 13 7.44 12.37 16.35
C LEU A 13 8.44 11.46 15.63
N GLY A 14 9.71 11.66 15.95
CA GLY A 14 10.79 10.80 15.53
C GLY A 14 11.97 10.86 16.49
N ILE A 15 12.89 9.92 16.32
CA ILE A 15 14.13 9.84 17.10
C ILE A 15 15.28 10.25 16.19
N ALA A 16 15.87 11.39 16.49
CA ALA A 16 17.07 11.88 15.82
C ALA A 16 18.30 11.23 16.46
N VAL A 17 19.16 10.64 15.64
CA VAL A 17 20.39 9.96 16.07
C VAL A 17 21.54 10.25 15.13
N SER A 18 22.75 10.03 15.59
CA SER A 18 23.98 10.14 14.82
C SER A 18 23.98 9.12 13.68
N LYS A 19 24.36 9.53 12.47
CA LYS A 19 24.39 8.66 11.28
C LYS A 19 25.21 7.37 11.48
N VAL A 20 26.27 7.43 12.29
CA VAL A 20 27.12 6.29 12.64
C VAL A 20 26.34 5.20 13.40
N LYS A 21 25.38 5.59 14.24
CA LYS A 21 24.58 4.69 15.08
C LYS A 21 23.21 4.35 14.47
N ALA A 22 22.86 4.98 13.36
CA ALA A 22 21.54 4.90 12.74
C ALA A 22 21.05 3.47 12.48
N GLU A 23 21.88 2.57 11.95
CA GLU A 23 21.44 1.19 11.66
C GLU A 23 21.19 0.38 12.95
N GLN A 24 21.98 0.60 14.00
CA GLN A 24 21.77 -0.05 15.30
C GLN A 24 20.44 0.40 15.92
N ILE A 25 20.19 1.71 15.90
CA ILE A 25 18.94 2.31 16.38
C ILE A 25 17.75 1.84 15.54
N ARG A 26 17.86 1.83 14.21
CA ARG A 26 16.79 1.35 13.33
C ARG A 26 16.37 -0.08 13.68
N ARG A 27 17.35 -0.97 13.92
CA ARG A 27 17.09 -2.36 14.32
C ARG A 27 16.42 -2.44 15.69
N LEU A 28 16.93 -1.67 16.66
CA LEU A 28 16.34 -1.59 18.01
C LEU A 28 14.88 -1.12 17.97
N LEU A 29 14.59 -0.01 17.29
CA LEU A 29 13.24 0.53 17.15
C LEU A 29 12.30 -0.43 16.39
N GLY A 30 12.83 -1.19 15.43
CA GLY A 30 12.11 -2.25 14.74
C GLY A 30 11.76 -3.42 15.64
N LEU A 31 12.70 -3.87 16.49
CA LEU A 31 12.48 -4.96 17.45
C LEU A 31 11.46 -4.58 18.53
N ILE A 32 11.51 -3.34 19.03
CA ILE A 32 10.54 -2.81 19.99
C ILE A 32 9.16 -2.57 19.32
N GLY A 33 9.11 -2.46 18.00
CA GLY A 33 7.88 -2.24 17.23
C GLY A 33 7.38 -0.79 17.25
N VAL A 34 8.25 0.18 17.52
CA VAL A 34 7.90 1.61 17.57
C VAL A 34 8.21 2.38 16.29
N LEU A 35 9.02 1.80 15.38
CA LEU A 35 9.38 2.40 14.11
C LEU A 35 8.18 2.51 13.16
N ASP A 36 7.87 3.70 12.66
CA ASP A 36 6.80 3.90 11.68
C ASP A 36 7.29 3.62 10.26
N GLU A 37 7.06 2.39 9.79
CA GLU A 37 7.49 1.97 8.46
C GLU A 37 6.75 2.66 7.32
N ASN A 38 5.63 3.35 7.57
CA ASN A 38 4.87 4.05 6.55
C ASN A 38 5.53 5.35 6.09
N PHE A 39 6.60 5.79 6.75
CA PHE A 39 7.31 7.02 6.43
C PHE A 39 8.78 6.76 6.09
N LYS A 40 9.32 7.59 5.20
CA LYS A 40 10.75 7.58 4.85
C LYS A 40 11.54 8.13 6.03
N VAL A 41 12.64 7.47 6.36
CA VAL A 41 13.62 7.99 7.31
C VAL A 41 14.21 9.28 6.76
N ALA A 42 14.30 10.32 7.59
CA ALA A 42 14.86 11.60 7.21
C ALA A 42 16.38 11.63 7.49
N LYS A 43 17.13 12.32 6.64
CA LYS A 43 18.57 12.51 6.79
C LYS A 43 18.85 14.01 6.76
N ILE A 44 19.44 14.54 7.82
CA ILE A 44 19.75 15.96 7.97
C ILE A 44 21.18 16.08 8.47
N ASN A 45 22.07 16.64 7.64
CA ASN A 45 23.50 16.73 7.93
C ASN A 45 24.05 15.35 8.33
N ASP A 46 24.62 15.24 9.54
CA ASP A 46 25.16 14.01 10.12
C ASP A 46 24.18 13.24 11.00
N ASN A 47 22.89 13.63 11.01
CA ASN A 47 21.84 12.98 11.77
C ASN A 47 20.84 12.25 10.87
N VAL A 48 20.27 11.18 11.42
CA VAL A 48 19.20 10.39 10.83
C VAL A 48 18.03 10.44 11.79
N ILE A 49 16.84 10.76 11.28
CA ILE A 49 15.62 10.84 12.10
C ILE A 49 14.68 9.71 11.69
N PHE A 50 14.37 8.85 12.65
CA PHE A 50 13.47 7.72 12.49
C PHE A 50 12.05 8.10 12.93
N PRO A 51 11.03 7.97 12.08
CA PRO A 51 9.65 8.24 12.47
C PRO A 51 9.16 7.16 13.45
N ILE A 52 8.36 7.54 14.45
CA ILE A 52 7.79 6.61 15.44
C ILE A 52 6.27 6.65 15.45
N ILE A 53 5.64 5.49 15.74
CA ILE A 53 4.17 5.36 15.78
C ILE A 53 3.56 5.85 17.09
N ARG A 54 4.35 5.86 18.17
CA ARG A 54 4.00 6.30 19.53
C ARG A 54 5.26 6.81 20.25
N GLU A 55 5.07 7.47 21.38
CA GLU A 55 6.16 7.81 22.29
C GLU A 55 6.78 6.56 22.94
N LEU A 56 8.05 6.66 23.30
CA LEU A 56 8.80 5.62 24.01
C LEU A 56 8.55 5.74 25.51
N ASN A 57 8.51 4.61 26.21
CA ASN A 57 8.53 4.60 27.67
C ASN A 57 9.97 4.81 28.22
N THR A 58 10.09 4.94 29.53
CA THR A 58 11.37 5.21 30.20
C THR A 58 12.43 4.15 29.90
N GLU A 59 12.06 2.87 29.88
CA GLU A 59 12.97 1.75 29.59
C GLU A 59 13.45 1.79 28.14
N GLU A 60 12.55 2.01 27.18
CA GLU A 60 12.86 2.12 25.75
C GLU A 60 13.77 3.32 25.46
N VAL A 61 13.54 4.46 26.12
CA VAL A 61 14.44 5.64 26.03
C VAL A 61 15.84 5.28 26.53
N ASN A 62 15.95 4.59 27.66
CA ASN A 62 17.24 4.17 28.19
C ASN A 62 17.99 3.22 27.25
N GLU A 63 17.29 2.28 26.60
CA GLU A 63 17.91 1.39 25.59
C GLU A 63 18.43 2.16 24.37
N VAL A 64 17.68 3.17 23.90
CA VAL A 64 18.13 4.04 22.81
C VAL A 64 19.36 4.85 23.22
N LEU A 65 19.35 5.46 24.41
CA LEU A 65 20.48 6.26 24.92
C LEU A 65 21.74 5.44 25.20
N LYS A 66 21.62 4.14 25.52
CA LYS A 66 22.77 3.22 25.61
C LYS A 66 23.48 3.04 24.28
N VAL A 67 22.75 3.10 23.16
CA VAL A 67 23.30 2.93 21.81
C VAL A 67 23.84 4.25 21.25
N ASP A 68 23.09 5.33 21.44
CA ASP A 68 23.46 6.69 21.06
C ASP A 68 23.04 7.68 22.15
N SER A 69 24.01 8.18 22.91
CA SER A 69 23.79 9.16 23.98
C SER A 69 23.30 10.52 23.48
N ASN A 70 23.45 10.80 22.17
CA ASN A 70 22.95 12.02 21.54
C ASN A 70 21.53 11.85 20.99
N ALA A 71 20.90 10.68 21.17
CA ALA A 71 19.56 10.44 20.67
C ALA A 71 18.53 11.34 21.36
N ASN A 72 17.66 11.96 20.57
CA ASN A 72 16.61 12.82 21.11
C ASN A 72 15.30 12.69 20.32
N ILE A 73 14.19 12.83 21.04
CA ILE A 73 12.85 12.86 20.44
C ILE A 73 12.63 14.26 19.84
N VAL A 74 12.15 14.29 18.59
CA VAL A 74 11.88 15.51 17.83
C VAL A 74 10.54 15.43 17.13
N SER A 75 9.88 16.58 16.93
CA SER A 75 8.84 16.70 15.91
C SER A 75 9.50 16.94 14.55
N PHE A 76 9.13 16.17 13.53
CA PHE A 76 9.69 16.30 12.19
C PHE A 76 8.65 16.07 11.09
N LYS A 77 8.82 16.75 9.95
CA LYS A 77 7.98 16.61 8.76
C LYS A 77 8.47 15.45 7.88
N PHE A 78 7.87 14.29 8.05
CA PHE A 78 8.25 13.09 7.29
C PHE A 78 7.51 12.98 5.97
N THR A 79 8.17 12.37 4.99
CA THR A 79 7.55 11.99 3.71
C THR A 79 7.01 10.57 3.80
N PRO A 80 5.72 10.31 3.54
CA PRO A 80 5.18 8.96 3.44
C PRO A 80 5.95 8.11 2.44
N LYS A 81 6.14 6.83 2.75
CA LYS A 81 6.54 5.84 1.76
C LYS A 81 5.33 5.55 0.87
N PRO A 82 5.47 5.60 -0.46
CA PRO A 82 4.44 5.06 -1.33
C PRO A 82 4.35 3.55 -1.07
N ARG A 83 3.28 3.10 -0.43
CA ARG A 83 2.97 1.67 -0.30
C ARG A 83 1.88 1.32 -1.32
N LYS A 84 1.99 0.15 -1.93
CA LYS A 84 0.86 -0.41 -2.67
C LYS A 84 -0.28 -0.64 -1.68
N PRO A 85 -1.53 -0.37 -2.06
CA PRO A 85 -2.67 -0.73 -1.23
C PRO A 85 -2.65 -2.24 -0.98
N ARG A 86 -2.91 -2.66 0.27
CA ARG A 86 -2.87 -4.06 0.68
C ARG A 86 -4.02 -4.87 0.10
N ASN A 87 -5.14 -4.21 -0.18
CA ASN A 87 -6.34 -4.82 -0.72
C ASN A 87 -7.15 -3.79 -1.51
N LEU A 88 -8.19 -4.28 -2.20
CA LEU A 88 -9.03 -3.46 -3.06
C LEU A 88 -9.77 -2.33 -2.30
N ILE A 89 -10.13 -2.56 -1.03
CA ILE A 89 -10.80 -1.54 -0.20
C ILE A 89 -9.85 -0.37 0.07
N GLU A 90 -8.60 -0.66 0.45
CA GLU A 90 -7.58 0.37 0.64
C GLU A 90 -7.30 1.11 -0.67
N ALA A 91 -7.24 0.40 -1.80
CA ALA A 91 -7.01 0.99 -3.12
C ALA A 91 -8.11 1.97 -3.57
N LEU A 92 -9.34 1.76 -3.08
CA LEU A 92 -10.53 2.52 -3.46
C LEU A 92 -11.04 3.43 -2.35
N SER A 93 -10.39 3.45 -1.19
CA SER A 93 -10.70 4.37 -0.09
C SER A 93 -10.49 5.81 -0.55
N GLY A 94 -11.54 6.64 -0.43
CA GLY A 94 -11.56 8.01 -0.94
C GLY A 94 -11.89 8.14 -2.43
N LYS A 95 -12.03 7.02 -3.17
CA LYS A 95 -12.60 7.00 -4.54
C LYS A 95 -14.05 6.54 -4.57
N LEU A 96 -14.47 5.75 -3.57
CA LEU A 96 -15.81 5.22 -3.41
C LEU A 96 -16.38 5.56 -2.03
N GLU A 97 -17.70 5.72 -1.97
CA GLU A 97 -18.47 5.88 -0.74
C GLU A 97 -18.35 4.66 0.20
N PRO A 98 -18.50 4.84 1.53
CA PRO A 98 -18.36 3.76 2.51
C PRO A 98 -19.24 2.53 2.24
N TRP A 99 -20.49 2.75 1.82
CA TRP A 99 -21.42 1.65 1.51
C TRP A 99 -20.98 0.85 0.27
N MET A 100 -20.37 1.52 -0.73
CA MET A 100 -19.83 0.87 -1.92
C MET A 100 -18.60 0.03 -1.56
N LEU A 101 -17.74 0.55 -0.68
CA LEU A 101 -16.59 -0.19 -0.17
C LEU A 101 -17.01 -1.45 0.59
N ALA A 102 -18.13 -1.41 1.30
CA ALA A 102 -18.64 -2.54 2.07
C ALA A 102 -19.09 -3.73 1.19
N ILE A 103 -19.62 -3.44 0.00
CA ILE A 103 -20.08 -4.46 -0.95
C ILE A 103 -19.02 -4.87 -1.98
N LEU A 104 -17.81 -4.30 -1.92
CA LEU A 104 -16.73 -4.68 -2.82
C LEU A 104 -16.38 -6.17 -2.67
N PRO A 105 -16.04 -6.84 -3.78
CA PRO A 105 -15.51 -8.20 -3.74
C PRO A 105 -14.24 -8.25 -2.89
N ARG A 106 -14.18 -9.25 -2.00
CA ARG A 106 -13.01 -9.46 -1.12
C ARG A 106 -11.87 -10.20 -1.80
N SER A 107 -12.16 -10.93 -2.86
CA SER A 107 -11.21 -11.71 -3.63
C SER A 107 -11.52 -11.63 -5.12
N PHE A 108 -10.51 -11.96 -5.92
CA PHE A 108 -10.58 -12.11 -7.37
C PHE A 108 -9.59 -13.20 -7.79
N SER A 109 -9.78 -13.77 -8.97
CA SER A 109 -8.90 -14.80 -9.52
C SER A 109 -7.82 -14.15 -10.38
N ILE A 110 -6.62 -14.75 -10.42
CA ILE A 110 -5.54 -14.36 -11.32
C ILE A 110 -5.14 -15.59 -12.12
N VAL A 111 -5.09 -15.45 -13.44
CA VAL A 111 -4.57 -16.46 -14.37
C VAL A 111 -3.43 -15.78 -15.14
N GLY A 112 -2.21 -16.28 -14.97
CA GLY A 112 -1.02 -15.60 -15.50
C GLY A 112 -0.93 -14.14 -15.03
N ASP A 113 -1.02 -13.19 -15.96
CA ASP A 113 -1.06 -11.74 -15.67
C ASP A 113 -2.44 -11.09 -15.87
N ILE A 114 -3.51 -11.89 -15.95
CA ILE A 114 -4.89 -11.44 -16.12
C ILE A 114 -5.68 -11.69 -14.83
N ALA A 115 -6.36 -10.66 -14.32
CA ALA A 115 -7.26 -10.78 -13.18
C ALA A 115 -8.73 -10.85 -13.62
N ILE A 116 -9.52 -11.70 -12.96
CA ILE A 116 -10.95 -11.86 -13.20
C ILE A 116 -11.70 -11.60 -11.88
N ILE A 117 -12.56 -10.59 -11.88
CA ILE A 117 -13.35 -10.14 -10.72
C ILE A 117 -14.85 -10.23 -11.01
N GLU A 118 -15.64 -10.39 -9.95
CA GLU A 118 -17.10 -10.36 -10.02
C GLU A 118 -17.58 -9.07 -9.36
N VAL A 119 -18.04 -8.09 -10.15
CA VAL A 119 -18.45 -6.79 -9.62
C VAL A 119 -19.96 -6.84 -9.33
N PRO A 120 -20.44 -6.38 -8.17
CA PRO A 120 -21.87 -6.23 -7.91
C PRO A 120 -22.52 -5.25 -8.90
N GLU A 121 -23.76 -5.51 -9.31
CA GLU A 121 -24.50 -4.66 -10.27
C GLU A 121 -24.56 -3.19 -9.84
N GLN A 122 -24.69 -2.95 -8.54
CA GLN A 122 -24.71 -1.60 -7.94
C GLN A 122 -23.41 -0.82 -8.21
N LEU A 123 -22.31 -1.52 -8.51
CA LEU A 123 -20.99 -0.95 -8.77
C LEU A 123 -20.58 -0.98 -10.25
N TYR A 124 -21.47 -1.37 -11.18
CA TYR A 124 -21.14 -1.43 -12.60
C TYR A 124 -20.65 -0.10 -13.18
N SER A 125 -21.19 1.03 -12.74
CA SER A 125 -20.69 2.36 -13.14
C SER A 125 -19.26 2.64 -12.70
N TYR A 126 -18.77 1.92 -11.67
CA TYR A 126 -17.42 2.04 -11.12
C TYR A 126 -16.48 0.91 -11.55
N ARG A 127 -16.92 0.01 -12.45
CA ARG A 127 -16.15 -1.18 -12.84
C ARG A 127 -14.73 -0.86 -13.33
N ARG A 128 -14.54 0.25 -14.06
CA ARG A 128 -13.20 0.70 -14.50
C ARG A 128 -12.31 1.09 -13.32
N VAL A 129 -12.85 1.90 -12.40
CA VAL A 129 -12.15 2.31 -11.17
C VAL A 129 -11.79 1.09 -10.31
N ILE A 130 -12.68 0.10 -10.25
CA ILE A 130 -12.43 -1.17 -9.56
C ILE A 130 -11.31 -1.96 -10.23
N GLY A 131 -11.32 -2.06 -11.56
CA GLY A 131 -10.26 -2.69 -12.33
C GLY A 131 -8.88 -2.06 -12.11
N GLU A 132 -8.80 -0.72 -12.14
CA GLU A 132 -7.58 0.01 -11.79
C GLU A 132 -7.15 -0.25 -10.34
N GLY A 133 -8.10 -0.38 -9.42
CA GLY A 133 -7.85 -0.75 -8.02
C GLY A 133 -7.19 -2.13 -7.91
N VAL A 134 -7.66 -3.13 -8.68
CA VAL A 134 -7.06 -4.47 -8.73
C VAL A 134 -5.59 -4.41 -9.19
N MET A 135 -5.30 -3.65 -10.24
CA MET A 135 -3.92 -3.46 -10.74
C MET A 135 -3.03 -2.70 -9.76
N ALA A 136 -3.59 -1.74 -9.01
CA ALA A 136 -2.85 -1.01 -7.98
C ALA A 136 -2.43 -1.92 -6.81
N VAL A 137 -3.29 -2.88 -6.44
CA VAL A 137 -3.00 -3.88 -5.42
C VAL A 137 -1.96 -4.89 -5.92
N ASN A 138 -2.09 -5.35 -7.17
CA ASN A 138 -1.18 -6.34 -7.74
C ASN A 138 -0.52 -5.85 -9.05
N SER A 139 0.75 -5.45 -8.94
CA SER A 139 1.51 -4.94 -10.07
C SER A 139 1.88 -5.97 -11.15
N SER A 140 1.70 -7.27 -10.90
CA SER A 140 1.91 -8.28 -11.95
C SER A 140 0.71 -8.37 -12.90
N VAL A 141 -0.46 -7.87 -12.49
CA VAL A 141 -1.68 -7.88 -13.30
C VAL A 141 -1.58 -6.80 -14.38
N LYS A 142 -1.77 -7.19 -15.64
CA LYS A 142 -1.75 -6.30 -16.81
C LYS A 142 -3.12 -6.08 -17.44
N ALA A 143 -4.06 -6.99 -17.22
CA ALA A 143 -5.43 -6.88 -17.71
C ALA A 143 -6.43 -7.31 -16.61
N VAL A 144 -7.58 -6.65 -16.54
CA VAL A 144 -8.65 -6.98 -15.60
C VAL A 144 -9.97 -7.12 -16.33
N TYR A 145 -10.68 -8.20 -16.04
CA TYR A 145 -11.97 -8.53 -16.59
C TYR A 145 -13.02 -8.74 -15.51
N MET A 146 -14.25 -8.32 -15.80
CA MET A 146 -15.44 -8.55 -14.99
C MET A 146 -16.22 -9.75 -15.53
N LYS A 147 -16.70 -10.65 -14.67
CA LYS A 147 -17.67 -11.69 -15.06
C LYS A 147 -19.02 -11.05 -15.36
N THR A 148 -19.63 -11.34 -16.51
CA THR A 148 -20.90 -10.72 -16.94
C THR A 148 -22.08 -11.70 -17.03
N GLY A 149 -21.89 -12.97 -16.65
CA GLY A 149 -22.96 -13.96 -16.76
C GLY A 149 -22.62 -15.34 -16.22
N ARG A 150 -23.56 -16.27 -16.39
CA ARG A 150 -23.40 -17.66 -16.01
C ARG A 150 -22.47 -18.38 -16.99
N THR A 151 -22.00 -19.55 -16.58
CA THR A 151 -21.25 -20.44 -17.47
C THR A 151 -22.21 -21.08 -18.48
N GLU A 152 -21.88 -20.99 -19.76
CA GLU A 152 -22.76 -21.40 -20.88
C GLU A 152 -22.08 -22.41 -21.83
N GLY A 153 -22.91 -23.21 -22.50
CA GLY A 153 -22.50 -24.14 -23.55
C GLY A 153 -21.75 -25.39 -23.05
N ILE A 154 -21.52 -26.32 -23.99
CA ILE A 154 -20.80 -27.60 -23.73
C ILE A 154 -19.34 -27.36 -23.31
N TYR A 155 -18.74 -26.28 -23.80
CA TYR A 155 -17.37 -25.87 -23.48
C TYR A 155 -17.29 -25.08 -22.17
N ARG A 156 -18.42 -24.84 -21.50
CA ARG A 156 -18.51 -24.14 -20.21
C ARG A 156 -17.78 -22.79 -20.20
N ILE A 157 -17.98 -22.01 -21.27
CA ILE A 157 -17.40 -20.68 -21.42
C ILE A 157 -18.15 -19.71 -20.51
N ARG A 158 -17.41 -18.85 -19.81
CA ARG A 158 -17.99 -17.78 -18.98
C ARG A 158 -17.75 -16.43 -19.67
N PRO A 159 -18.79 -15.62 -19.92
CA PRO A 159 -18.62 -14.32 -20.54
C PRO A 159 -17.90 -13.36 -19.58
N ILE A 160 -17.00 -12.56 -20.15
CA ILE A 160 -16.19 -11.59 -19.44
C ILE A 160 -16.18 -10.25 -20.20
N GLU A 161 -16.14 -9.14 -19.48
CA GLU A 161 -16.02 -7.78 -20.00
C GLU A 161 -14.69 -7.17 -19.54
N HIS A 162 -13.94 -6.53 -20.45
CA HIS A 162 -12.73 -5.81 -20.10
C HIS A 162 -13.05 -4.56 -19.27
N ILE A 163 -12.34 -4.37 -18.15
CA ILE A 163 -12.57 -3.22 -17.27
C ILE A 163 -11.31 -2.39 -16.98
N ALA A 164 -10.10 -2.94 -17.15
CA ALA A 164 -8.85 -2.17 -16.98
C ALA A 164 -7.64 -2.86 -17.64
N GLY A 165 -6.61 -2.07 -17.95
CA GLY A 165 -5.34 -2.56 -18.47
C GLY A 165 -5.37 -2.93 -19.95
N GLU A 166 -4.51 -3.86 -20.36
CA GLU A 166 -4.43 -4.39 -21.73
C GLU A 166 -5.74 -5.10 -22.11
N GLU A 167 -6.23 -4.90 -23.33
CA GLU A 167 -7.42 -5.59 -23.85
C GLU A 167 -7.00 -6.87 -24.59
N ARG A 168 -6.69 -7.93 -23.81
CA ARG A 168 -6.40 -9.28 -24.31
C ARG A 168 -6.86 -10.37 -23.34
N THR A 169 -7.18 -11.54 -23.87
CA THR A 169 -7.68 -12.68 -23.10
C THR A 169 -6.70 -13.86 -23.02
N GLU A 170 -5.56 -13.78 -23.69
CA GLU A 170 -4.54 -14.84 -23.73
C GLU A 170 -3.40 -14.57 -22.75
N THR A 171 -2.95 -15.59 -22.02
CA THR A 171 -1.82 -15.51 -21.07
C THR A 171 -1.21 -16.89 -20.82
N VAL A 172 0.04 -16.93 -20.36
CA VAL A 172 0.68 -18.14 -19.83
C VAL A 172 0.57 -18.15 -18.31
N HIS A 173 0.15 -19.28 -17.73
CA HIS A 173 0.07 -19.50 -16.30
C HIS A 173 1.06 -20.59 -15.88
N VAL A 174 1.68 -20.43 -14.71
CA VAL A 174 2.59 -21.41 -14.10
C VAL A 174 1.90 -21.92 -12.84
N GLU A 175 1.74 -23.25 -12.76
CA GLU A 175 1.14 -23.98 -11.63
C GLU A 175 2.19 -24.69 -10.78
#